data_AF-A0A183BAF8-F1
#
_entry.id   AF-A0A183BAF8-F1
#
_cell.length_a   1.000
_cell.length_b   1.000
_cell.length_c   1.000
_cell.angle_alpha   90.00
_cell.angle_beta   90.00
_cell.angle_gamma   90.00
#
_symmetry.space_group_name_H-M   'P 1'
#
loop_
_entity.id
_entity.type
_entity.pdbx_description
1 polymer ?
#
loop_
_entity_poly.entity_id
_entity_poly.type
_entity_poly.pdbx_seq_one_letter_code
_entity_poly.pdbx_strand_id
1 'polypeptide(L)'
;MFAGCSDWKELAKELMDQLSPDFMVSCLEAVAGGEAHPTGSSANYGLVEWLAAAWNSWGIPKIHQQEFFITLPLPPPDSELPNEVELIRRVTGLSLNDENSPTLGPYVYVNYARPADLTEFDRTHGRKKDAASLLCDSRLIAVARIEQCTRQSKVRALLNHCDCGPGGTPVPGHHPSALVLYPDIHNVIPPSMPVYPDGIGLPGDAPCLGHVCMSSVGGGNPGTPHLPSSVHIYEEDVLTPDLALTPILVQPIGYTQAVGILSHLSGPRIPDTWKRCMAERIGPSTD
;
A
#
# COMPACT_ATOMS: atom_id res chain seq x y z
N MET A 1 27.96 20.04 -26.68
CA MET A 1 28.97 19.07 -27.14
C MET A 1 30.29 19.47 -26.47
N PHE A 2 30.63 18.84 -25.35
CA PHE A 2 31.75 19.21 -24.46
C PHE A 2 33.10 18.76 -25.05
N ALA A 3 33.55 19.43 -26.10
CA ALA A 3 34.84 19.15 -26.70
C ALA A 3 35.93 19.92 -25.95
N GLY A 4 36.61 19.26 -24.99
CA GLY A 4 37.86 19.80 -24.41
C GLY A 4 38.15 19.49 -22.96
N CYS A 5 37.20 18.94 -22.19
CA CYS A 5 37.39 18.72 -20.77
C CYS A 5 37.99 17.32 -20.49
N SER A 6 39.29 17.25 -20.22
CA SER A 6 39.97 16.00 -19.82
C SER A 6 39.83 15.68 -18.33
N ASP A 7 39.30 16.61 -17.54
CA ASP A 7 39.02 16.44 -16.11
C ASP A 7 37.52 16.33 -15.86
N TRP A 8 37.07 15.15 -15.42
CA TRP A 8 35.67 14.90 -15.09
C TRP A 8 35.10 15.87 -14.04
N LYS A 9 35.95 16.47 -13.18
CA LYS A 9 35.51 17.44 -12.16
C LYS A 9 35.08 18.76 -12.78
N GLU A 10 35.82 19.23 -13.78
CA GLU A 10 35.49 20.45 -14.52
C GLU A 10 34.19 20.24 -15.30
N LEU A 11 34.03 19.10 -15.96
CA LEU A 11 32.78 18.73 -16.65
C LEU A 11 31.59 18.64 -15.68
N ALA A 12 31.75 17.99 -14.53
CA ALA A 12 30.71 17.88 -13.53
C ALA A 12 30.30 19.26 -13.00
N LYS A 13 31.28 20.15 -12.77
CA LYS A 13 31.01 21.52 -12.35
C LYS A 13 30.25 22.29 -13.44
N GLU A 14 30.69 22.19 -14.69
CA GLU A 14 30.01 22.83 -15.82
C GLU A 14 28.56 22.36 -15.97
N LEU A 15 28.29 21.06 -15.80
CA LEU A 15 26.93 20.51 -15.81
C LEU A 15 26.08 21.04 -14.65
N MET A 16 26.64 21.12 -13.45
CA MET A 16 25.94 21.66 -12.28
C MET A 16 25.63 23.15 -12.44
N ASP A 17 26.56 23.93 -13.01
CA ASP A 17 26.39 25.36 -13.26
C ASP A 17 25.32 25.64 -14.34
N GLN A 18 25.01 24.66 -15.20
CA GLN A 18 23.95 24.74 -16.20
C GLN A 18 22.55 24.35 -15.66
N LEU A 19 22.44 23.78 -14.46
CA LEU A 19 21.14 23.44 -13.88
C LEU A 19 20.38 24.70 -13.47
N SER A 20 19.30 25.00 -14.19
CA SER A 20 18.42 26.13 -13.88
C SER A 20 17.31 25.73 -12.90
N PRO A 21 17.19 26.41 -11.75
CA PRO A 21 16.04 26.24 -10.85
C PRO A 21 14.71 26.52 -11.55
N ASP A 22 14.64 27.56 -12.37
CA ASP A 22 13.42 27.92 -13.11
C ASP A 22 13.02 26.82 -14.08
N PHE A 23 14.00 26.20 -14.73
CA PHE A 23 13.75 25.05 -15.60
C PHE A 23 13.20 23.85 -14.80
N MET A 24 13.77 23.53 -13.64
CA MET A 24 13.27 22.44 -12.79
C MET A 24 11.84 22.70 -12.32
N VAL A 25 11.52 23.93 -11.92
CA VAL A 25 10.15 24.33 -11.53
C VAL A 25 9.20 24.21 -12.72
N SER A 26 9.59 24.68 -13.91
CA SER A 26 8.75 24.57 -15.11
C SER A 26 8.45 23.12 -15.51
N CYS A 27 9.43 22.21 -15.35
CA CYS A 27 9.23 20.78 -15.55
C CYS A 27 8.27 20.20 -14.51
N LEU A 28 8.38 20.61 -13.24
CA LEU A 28 7.47 20.19 -12.19
C LEU A 28 6.04 20.69 -12.45
N GLU A 29 5.87 21.93 -12.88
CA GLU A 29 4.56 22.48 -13.25
C GLU A 29 3.94 21.74 -14.45
N ALA A 30 4.76 21.38 -15.46
CA ALA A 30 4.28 20.61 -16.60
C ALA A 30 3.81 19.19 -16.22
N VAL A 31 4.49 18.55 -15.26
CA VAL A 31 4.17 17.19 -14.83
C VAL A 31 3.06 17.17 -13.77
N ALA A 32 3.14 18.02 -12.75
CA ALA A 32 2.26 17.99 -11.58
C ALA A 32 1.14 19.03 -11.59
N GLY A 33 1.21 20.06 -12.45
CA GLY A 33 0.19 21.10 -12.57
C GLY A 33 -0.97 20.73 -13.51
N GLY A 34 -0.88 19.59 -14.21
CA GLY A 34 -1.88 19.09 -15.14
C GLY A 34 -2.93 18.17 -14.51
N GLU A 35 -3.63 17.43 -15.36
CA GLU A 35 -4.61 16.43 -14.93
C GLU A 35 -3.94 15.24 -14.21
N ALA A 36 -4.70 14.56 -13.35
CA ALA A 36 -4.24 13.32 -12.73
C ALA A 36 -3.88 12.29 -13.81
N HIS A 37 -2.66 11.76 -13.73
CA HIS A 37 -2.07 10.92 -14.78
C HIS A 37 -1.67 9.53 -14.25
N PRO A 38 -2.60 8.74 -13.68
CA PRO A 38 -2.30 7.37 -13.26
C PRO A 38 -1.86 6.51 -14.47
N THR A 39 -1.09 5.46 -14.20
CA THR A 39 -0.61 4.54 -15.24
C THR A 39 -1.75 4.04 -16.11
N GLY A 40 -1.58 4.13 -17.44
CA GLY A 40 -2.58 3.71 -18.43
C GLY A 40 -3.65 4.75 -18.78
N SER A 41 -3.69 5.90 -18.11
CA SER A 41 -4.61 7.00 -18.46
C SER A 41 -4.18 7.79 -19.70
N SER A 42 -5.14 8.45 -20.36
CA SER A 42 -4.87 9.38 -21.47
C SER A 42 -3.91 10.51 -21.08
N ALA A 43 -4.06 11.08 -19.89
CA ALA A 43 -3.18 12.12 -19.37
C ALA A 43 -1.73 11.61 -19.22
N ASN A 44 -1.53 10.36 -18.78
CA ASN A 44 -0.21 9.74 -18.70
C ASN A 44 0.42 9.54 -20.10
N TYR A 45 -0.36 9.17 -21.12
CA TYR A 45 0.12 9.13 -22.50
C TYR A 45 0.52 10.51 -23.02
N GLY A 46 -0.24 11.56 -22.69
CA GLY A 46 0.13 12.94 -23.02
C GLY A 46 1.49 13.37 -22.43
N LEU A 47 1.80 12.94 -21.20
CA LEU A 47 3.12 13.18 -20.60
C LEU A 47 4.25 12.44 -21.32
N VAL A 48 4.00 11.23 -21.84
CA VAL A 48 4.99 10.48 -22.66
C VAL A 48 5.30 11.22 -23.95
N GLU A 49 4.28 11.76 -24.62
CA GLU A 49 4.47 12.58 -25.83
C GLU A 49 5.25 13.85 -25.53
N TRP A 50 4.88 14.57 -24.46
CA TRP A 50 5.61 15.75 -24.01
C TRP A 50 7.08 15.43 -23.70
N LEU A 51 7.36 14.33 -23.00
CA LEU A 51 8.72 13.92 -22.67
C LEU A 51 9.54 13.59 -23.92
N ALA A 52 8.96 12.87 -24.88
CA ALA A 52 9.62 12.55 -26.14
C ALA A 52 9.95 13.82 -26.95
N ALA A 53 9.02 14.79 -26.99
CA ALA A 53 9.25 16.09 -27.63
C ALA A 53 10.34 16.90 -26.93
N ALA A 54 10.33 16.93 -25.58
CA ALA A 54 11.35 17.59 -24.78
C ALA A 54 12.75 17.01 -25.04
N TRP A 55 12.88 15.68 -24.98
CA TRP A 55 14.13 14.98 -25.27
C TRP A 55 14.65 15.26 -26.69
N ASN A 56 13.75 15.31 -27.67
CA ASN A 56 14.11 15.64 -29.04
C ASN A 56 14.63 17.09 -29.13
N SER A 57 13.98 18.02 -28.43
CA SER A 57 14.41 19.43 -28.38
C SER A 57 15.79 19.62 -27.72
N TRP A 58 16.14 18.75 -26.77
CA TRP A 58 17.45 18.76 -26.11
C TRP A 58 18.55 18.09 -26.93
N GLY A 59 18.21 17.53 -28.11
CA GLY A 59 19.15 16.87 -29.00
C GLY A 59 19.56 15.46 -28.53
N ILE A 60 18.71 14.77 -27.77
CA ILE A 60 18.94 13.36 -27.44
C ILE A 60 18.86 12.55 -28.74
N PRO A 61 19.93 11.82 -29.11
CA PRO A 61 20.10 11.31 -30.48
C PRO A 61 19.19 10.13 -30.83
N LYS A 62 18.69 9.40 -29.83
CA LYS A 62 17.83 8.23 -30.02
C LYS A 62 16.73 8.24 -28.97
N ILE A 63 15.50 8.30 -29.42
CA ILE A 63 14.31 8.33 -28.58
C ILE A 63 13.36 7.28 -29.15
N HIS A 64 12.99 6.31 -28.32
CA HIS A 64 12.04 5.26 -28.68
C HIS A 64 10.99 5.18 -27.58
N GLN A 65 9.72 5.30 -27.97
CA GLN A 65 8.61 4.94 -27.10
C GLN A 65 8.41 3.43 -27.20
N GLN A 66 8.30 2.76 -26.06
CA GLN A 66 8.11 1.32 -25.99
C GLN A 66 6.87 1.03 -25.16
N GLU A 67 5.93 0.32 -25.75
CA GLU A 67 4.70 -0.09 -25.08
C GLU A 67 4.81 -1.51 -24.51
N PHE A 68 4.15 -1.70 -23.37
CA PHE A 68 3.93 -2.98 -22.72
C PHE A 68 2.47 -3.05 -22.30
N PHE A 69 1.89 -4.24 -22.40
CA PHE A 69 0.51 -4.52 -22.01
C PHE A 69 0.55 -5.24 -20.67
N ILE A 70 0.10 -4.56 -19.62
CA ILE A 70 0.22 -5.05 -18.25
C ILE A 70 -1.13 -5.03 -17.56
N THR A 71 -1.34 -6.00 -16.67
CA THR A 71 -2.51 -6.04 -15.79
C THR A 71 -2.33 -5.02 -14.66
N LEU A 72 -3.24 -4.04 -14.58
CA LEU A 72 -3.24 -2.99 -13.56
C LEU A 72 -4.36 -3.20 -12.53
N PRO A 73 -4.09 -3.03 -11.23
CA PRO A 73 -5.13 -2.98 -10.22
C PRO A 73 -5.82 -1.61 -10.30
N LEU A 74 -7.04 -1.58 -10.81
CA LEU A 74 -7.86 -0.39 -10.88
C LEU A 74 -8.93 -0.41 -9.77
N PRO A 75 -9.37 0.76 -9.28
CA PRO A 75 -10.57 0.82 -8.46
C PRO A 75 -11.78 0.30 -9.25
N PRO A 76 -12.88 -0.06 -8.57
CA PRO A 76 -14.14 -0.35 -9.25
C PRO A 76 -14.52 0.79 -10.21
N PRO A 77 -15.09 0.49 -11.39
CA PRO A 77 -15.62 1.52 -12.29
C PRO A 77 -16.65 2.41 -11.59
N ASP A 78 -16.83 3.66 -12.04
CA ASP A 78 -17.82 4.59 -11.47
C ASP A 78 -19.27 4.07 -11.50
N SER A 79 -19.56 3.07 -12.35
CA SER A 79 -20.86 2.39 -12.41
C SER A 79 -21.09 1.38 -11.30
N GLU A 80 -20.05 1.03 -10.54
CA GLU A 80 -20.08 0.06 -9.44
C GLU A 80 -19.96 0.75 -8.08
N LEU A 81 -20.26 0.02 -7.00
CA LEU A 81 -20.10 0.55 -5.65
C LEU A 81 -18.62 0.74 -5.31
N PRO A 82 -18.24 1.86 -4.67
CA PRO A 82 -16.87 2.06 -4.23
C PRO A 82 -16.48 1.05 -3.14
N ASN A 83 -15.18 0.83 -2.97
CA ASN A 83 -14.68 0.06 -1.83
C ASN A 83 -14.91 0.84 -0.54
N GLU A 84 -15.56 0.22 0.44
CA GLU A 84 -15.93 0.86 1.70
C GLU A 84 -15.47 0.04 2.92
N VAL A 85 -15.19 0.73 4.02
CA VAL A 85 -14.94 0.14 5.34
C VAL A 85 -15.98 0.71 6.28
N GLU A 86 -16.89 -0.15 6.74
CA GLU A 86 -18.00 0.25 7.59
C GLU A 86 -17.89 -0.34 9.00
N LEU A 87 -18.26 0.45 10.00
CA LEU A 87 -18.51 -0.04 11.36
C LEU A 87 -19.99 -0.38 11.50
N ILE A 88 -20.27 -1.68 11.57
CA ILE A 88 -21.64 -2.19 11.68
C ILE A 88 -21.86 -2.72 13.09
N ARG A 89 -22.86 -2.16 13.79
CA ARG A 89 -23.24 -2.65 15.13
C ARG A 89 -23.82 -4.06 15.01
N ARG A 90 -23.41 -4.97 15.89
CA ARG A 90 -23.78 -6.39 15.83
C ARG A 90 -25.29 -6.73 15.85
N VAL A 91 -26.16 -5.75 16.14
CA VAL A 91 -27.62 -5.93 16.23
C VAL A 91 -28.30 -5.97 14.85
N THR A 92 -27.67 -5.41 13.81
CA THR A 92 -28.24 -5.39 12.46
C THR A 92 -27.90 -6.70 11.74
N GLY A 93 -28.83 -7.67 11.77
CA GLY A 93 -28.69 -9.01 11.18
C GLY A 93 -28.59 -9.02 9.65
N LEU A 94 -27.48 -8.55 9.10
CA LEU A 94 -27.15 -8.68 7.68
C LEU A 94 -26.78 -10.14 7.36
N SER A 95 -27.44 -10.70 6.37
CA SER A 95 -27.10 -11.99 5.74
C SER A 95 -26.35 -11.70 4.44
N LEU A 96 -25.17 -12.29 4.28
CA LEU A 96 -24.26 -11.97 3.16
C LEU A 96 -23.91 -13.26 2.40
N ASN A 97 -24.70 -13.56 1.36
CA ASN A 97 -24.42 -14.60 0.38
C ASN A 97 -24.25 -13.92 -0.98
N ASP A 98 -23.03 -13.45 -1.28
CA ASP A 98 -22.57 -13.28 -2.66
C ASP A 98 -21.05 -13.52 -2.69
N GLU A 99 -20.52 -14.06 -3.78
CA GLU A 99 -19.09 -14.43 -3.88
C GLU A 99 -18.15 -13.20 -3.92
N ASN A 100 -18.70 -11.97 -3.93
CA ASN A 100 -18.02 -10.69 -3.66
C ASN A 100 -18.24 -10.18 -2.21
N SER A 101 -18.60 -11.08 -1.28
CA SER A 101 -19.08 -10.72 0.05
C SER A 101 -18.11 -9.82 0.84
N PRO A 102 -18.59 -8.72 1.45
CA PRO A 102 -17.79 -7.93 2.37
C PRO A 102 -17.33 -8.84 3.51
N THR A 103 -16.03 -8.78 3.83
CA THR A 103 -15.52 -9.43 5.03
C THR A 103 -16.14 -8.74 6.24
N LEU A 104 -17.00 -9.47 6.95
CA LEU A 104 -17.61 -8.99 8.20
C LEU A 104 -17.04 -9.77 9.38
N GLY A 105 -16.53 -9.05 10.36
CA GLY A 105 -16.17 -9.65 11.63
C GLY A 105 -15.50 -8.69 12.60
N PRO A 106 -15.10 -9.20 13.77
CA PRO A 106 -14.37 -8.40 14.75
C PRO A 106 -13.05 -7.95 14.16
N TYR A 107 -12.52 -6.83 14.65
CA TYR A 107 -11.25 -6.31 14.19
C TYR A 107 -10.27 -6.08 15.33
N VAL A 108 -8.98 -6.14 15.01
CA VAL A 108 -7.86 -6.06 15.95
C VAL A 108 -6.83 -5.06 15.44
N TYR A 109 -6.08 -4.44 16.36
CA TYR A 109 -4.97 -3.56 16.00
C TYR A 109 -3.64 -4.30 16.14
N VAL A 110 -2.85 -4.34 15.05
CA VAL A 110 -1.61 -5.12 14.94
C VAL A 110 -0.37 -4.25 14.70
N ASN A 111 -0.42 -2.98 15.12
CA ASN A 111 0.68 -2.02 14.96
C ASN A 111 1.11 -1.85 13.50
N TYR A 112 2.39 -2.05 13.16
CA TYR A 112 2.88 -2.01 11.79
C TYR A 112 2.79 -3.38 11.10
N ALA A 113 2.19 -4.39 11.74
CA ALA A 113 2.10 -5.77 11.24
C ALA A 113 3.47 -6.37 10.83
N ARG A 114 4.54 -6.03 11.56
CA ARG A 114 5.83 -6.73 11.44
C ARG A 114 5.75 -8.04 12.20
N PRO A 115 6.56 -9.07 11.87
CA PRO A 115 6.58 -10.32 12.64
C PRO A 115 6.75 -10.10 14.15
N ALA A 116 7.62 -9.16 14.56
CA ALA A 116 7.80 -8.80 15.97
C ALA A 116 6.55 -8.15 16.60
N ASP A 117 5.76 -7.41 15.83
CA ASP A 117 4.49 -6.85 16.31
C ASP A 117 3.46 -7.96 16.52
N LEU A 118 3.38 -8.95 15.62
CA LEU A 118 2.42 -10.05 15.75
C LEU A 118 2.76 -10.97 16.95
N THR A 119 4.05 -11.21 17.21
CA THR A 119 4.51 -11.88 18.44
C THR A 119 4.16 -11.07 19.70
N GLU A 120 4.32 -9.75 19.67
CA GLU A 120 3.97 -8.87 20.79
C GLU A 120 2.45 -8.84 21.02
N PHE A 121 1.66 -8.87 19.95
CA PHE A 121 0.20 -8.98 19.99
C PHE A 121 -0.24 -10.24 20.73
N ASP A 122 0.36 -11.39 20.40
CA ASP A 122 0.11 -12.66 21.08
C ASP A 122 0.49 -12.61 22.56
N ARG A 123 1.67 -12.05 22.86
CA ARG A 123 2.14 -11.86 24.23
C ARG A 123 1.17 -11.00 25.04
N THR A 124 0.66 -9.93 24.44
CA THR A 124 -0.24 -8.98 25.11
C THR A 124 -1.62 -9.60 25.37
N HIS A 125 -2.07 -10.52 24.51
CA HIS A 125 -3.25 -11.35 24.76
C HIS A 125 -3.01 -12.51 25.75
N GLY A 126 -1.79 -12.68 26.24
CA GLY A 126 -1.45 -13.77 27.15
C GLY A 126 -1.50 -15.15 26.49
N ARG A 127 -1.20 -15.22 25.19
CA ARG A 127 -1.18 -16.48 24.43
C ARG A 127 -0.26 -17.50 25.08
N LYS A 128 -0.78 -18.70 25.32
CA LYS A 128 -0.01 -19.85 25.84
C LYS A 128 0.70 -20.57 24.69
N LYS A 129 1.81 -21.27 25.01
CA LYS A 129 2.70 -21.94 24.05
C LYS A 129 1.99 -22.89 23.07
N ASP A 130 0.89 -23.52 23.49
CA ASP A 130 0.15 -24.50 22.67
C ASP A 130 -1.25 -24.00 22.24
N ALA A 131 -1.57 -22.73 22.51
CA ALA A 131 -2.81 -22.12 22.05
C ALA A 131 -2.58 -21.45 20.70
N ALA A 132 -3.56 -21.52 19.78
CA ALA A 132 -3.51 -20.76 18.53
C ALA A 132 -3.53 -19.25 18.80
N SER A 133 -2.90 -18.46 17.93
CA SER A 133 -3.06 -17.01 17.95
C SER A 133 -4.52 -16.65 17.69
N LEU A 134 -4.98 -15.54 18.27
CA LEU A 134 -6.25 -14.94 17.87
C LEU A 134 -6.23 -14.60 16.36
N LEU A 135 -5.06 -14.21 15.82
CA LEU A 135 -4.89 -13.91 14.40
C LEU A 135 -5.11 -15.12 13.48
N CYS A 136 -5.22 -16.34 14.02
CA CYS A 136 -5.57 -17.53 13.22
C CYS A 136 -7.06 -17.59 12.83
N ASP A 137 -7.89 -16.61 13.22
CA ASP A 137 -9.33 -16.57 12.93
C ASP A 137 -9.63 -15.85 11.61
N SER A 138 -10.25 -16.58 10.67
CA SER A 138 -10.63 -16.12 9.33
C SER A 138 -11.73 -15.07 9.29
N ARG A 139 -12.36 -14.77 10.43
CA ARG A 139 -13.35 -13.70 10.55
C ARG A 139 -12.72 -12.38 10.97
N LEU A 140 -11.46 -12.38 11.40
CA LEU A 140 -10.83 -11.16 11.89
C LEU A 140 -10.43 -10.23 10.76
N ILE A 141 -10.57 -8.94 11.04
CA ILE A 141 -10.00 -7.87 10.23
C ILE A 141 -8.83 -7.27 11.00
N ALA A 142 -7.65 -7.25 10.39
CA ALA A 142 -6.48 -6.60 10.97
C ALA A 142 -6.48 -5.11 10.60
N VAL A 143 -6.21 -4.24 11.57
CA VAL A 143 -5.98 -2.80 11.35
C VAL A 143 -4.52 -2.50 11.65
N ALA A 144 -3.80 -1.94 10.68
CA ALA A 144 -2.38 -1.67 10.81
C ALA A 144 -2.00 -0.28 10.28
N ARG A 145 -0.92 0.25 10.87
CA ARG A 145 -0.25 1.46 10.42
C ARG A 145 0.53 1.18 9.15
N ILE A 146 0.54 2.12 8.23
CA ILE A 146 1.12 1.91 6.90
C ILE A 146 2.65 1.97 6.88
N GLU A 147 3.27 2.69 7.82
CA GLU A 147 4.70 2.97 7.81
C GLU A 147 5.56 1.75 8.25
N GLN A 148 6.88 1.95 8.33
CA GLN A 148 7.92 1.01 8.84
C GLN A 148 8.18 -0.26 8.01
N CYS A 149 7.22 -0.76 7.23
CA CYS A 149 7.42 -1.87 6.31
C CYS A 149 6.46 -1.77 5.11
N THR A 150 6.74 -2.53 4.06
CA THR A 150 5.93 -2.51 2.85
C THR A 150 4.58 -3.20 3.05
N ARG A 151 3.56 -2.80 2.28
CA ARG A 151 2.19 -3.36 2.36
C ARG A 151 2.19 -4.88 2.17
N GLN A 152 2.95 -5.36 1.18
CA GLN A 152 3.09 -6.79 0.91
C GLN A 152 3.75 -7.56 2.06
N SER A 153 4.72 -6.96 2.77
CA SER A 153 5.33 -7.60 3.93
C SER A 153 4.37 -7.71 5.11
N LYS A 154 3.44 -6.76 5.27
CA LYS A 154 2.36 -6.82 6.28
C LYS A 154 1.41 -7.99 6.00
N VAL A 155 0.96 -8.11 4.74
CA VAL A 155 0.13 -9.23 4.28
C VAL A 155 0.85 -10.56 4.52
N ARG A 156 2.10 -10.72 4.05
CA ARG A 156 2.88 -11.94 4.27
C ARG A 156 3.09 -12.26 5.75
N ALA A 157 3.32 -11.26 6.59
CA ALA A 157 3.48 -11.47 8.02
C ALA A 157 2.20 -12.05 8.63
N LEU A 158 1.02 -11.52 8.28
CA LEU A 158 -0.26 -12.05 8.76
C LEU A 158 -0.51 -13.50 8.31
N LEU A 159 -0.24 -13.80 7.03
CA LEU A 159 -0.40 -15.15 6.49
C LEU A 159 0.52 -16.17 7.16
N ASN A 160 1.76 -15.76 7.43
CA ASN A 160 2.78 -16.62 8.00
C ASN A 160 2.76 -16.70 9.54
N HIS A 161 1.92 -15.89 10.21
CA HIS A 161 1.85 -15.88 11.68
C HIS A 161 1.04 -17.06 12.24
N CYS A 162 0.16 -17.68 11.45
CA CYS A 162 -0.51 -18.91 11.92
C CYS A 162 0.54 -20.00 12.12
N ASP A 163 0.48 -20.63 13.28
CA ASP A 163 1.25 -21.81 13.66
C ASP A 163 0.32 -22.93 14.13
N CYS A 164 -0.94 -22.82 13.74
CA CYS A 164 -2.05 -23.71 14.05
C CYS A 164 -1.93 -25.10 13.37
N GLY A 165 -1.05 -25.23 12.37
CA GLY A 165 -0.85 -26.46 11.61
C GLY A 165 0.16 -27.42 12.25
N PRO A 166 0.29 -28.64 11.69
CA PRO A 166 1.27 -29.61 12.15
C PRO A 166 2.69 -29.03 12.18
N GLY A 167 3.37 -29.17 13.32
CA GLY A 167 4.74 -28.68 13.50
C GLY A 167 4.87 -27.15 13.58
N GLY A 168 3.79 -26.41 13.86
CA GLY A 168 3.81 -24.95 13.93
C GLY A 168 3.76 -24.27 12.57
N THR A 169 3.15 -24.92 11.58
CA THR A 169 3.07 -24.42 10.20
C THR A 169 1.80 -23.59 9.98
N PRO A 170 1.85 -22.59 9.07
CA PRO A 170 0.65 -21.88 8.65
C PRO A 170 -0.36 -22.80 7.98
N VAL A 171 -1.64 -22.60 8.29
CA VAL A 171 -2.76 -23.31 7.65
C VAL A 171 -3.47 -22.32 6.70
N PRO A 172 -3.66 -22.68 5.42
CA PRO A 172 -4.41 -21.84 4.48
C PRO A 172 -5.79 -21.47 5.03
N GLY A 173 -6.17 -20.19 4.92
CA GLY A 173 -7.43 -19.68 5.43
C GLY A 173 -7.48 -19.48 6.96
N HIS A 174 -6.40 -19.75 7.71
CA HIS A 174 -6.32 -19.45 9.14
C HIS A 174 -5.50 -18.18 9.39
N HIS A 175 -6.00 -17.05 8.95
CA HIS A 175 -5.41 -15.72 9.09
C HIS A 175 -6.53 -14.68 9.02
N PRO A 176 -6.30 -13.41 9.38
CA PRO A 176 -7.32 -12.38 9.18
C PRO A 176 -7.72 -12.32 7.70
N SER A 177 -9.00 -12.13 7.42
CA SER A 177 -9.55 -12.12 6.06
C SER A 177 -9.39 -10.78 5.35
N ALA A 178 -9.13 -9.72 6.11
CA ALA A 178 -8.84 -8.39 5.57
C ALA A 178 -7.81 -7.63 6.39
N LEU A 179 -7.16 -6.67 5.73
CA LEU A 179 -6.19 -5.74 6.29
C LEU A 179 -6.58 -4.29 5.95
N VAL A 180 -6.95 -3.53 6.96
CA VAL A 180 -7.17 -2.08 6.85
C VAL A 180 -5.87 -1.35 7.18
N LEU A 181 -5.44 -0.47 6.28
CA LEU A 181 -4.20 0.30 6.43
C LEU A 181 -4.51 1.77 6.64
N TYR A 182 -3.82 2.42 7.57
CA TYR A 182 -3.94 3.87 7.76
C TYR A 182 -2.57 4.53 7.99
N PRO A 183 -2.38 5.79 7.55
CA PRO A 183 -1.23 6.59 7.94
C PRO A 183 -1.36 7.04 9.40
N ASP A 184 -0.37 6.85 10.25
CA ASP A 184 -0.46 7.33 11.64
C ASP A 184 -0.15 8.83 11.71
N ILE A 185 -1.03 9.60 12.35
CA ILE A 185 -0.89 11.05 12.50
C ILE A 185 0.48 11.46 13.04
N HIS A 186 1.06 10.67 13.96
CA HIS A 186 2.36 10.93 14.55
C HIS A 186 3.55 10.70 13.60
N ASN A 187 3.33 10.03 12.47
CA ASN A 187 4.32 9.76 11.45
C ASN A 187 4.15 10.65 10.20
N VAL A 188 2.92 11.11 9.92
CA VAL A 188 2.62 11.86 8.68
C VAL A 188 2.42 13.36 8.87
N ILE A 189 2.30 13.82 10.12
CA ILE A 189 2.29 15.25 10.44
C ILE A 189 3.55 15.57 11.25
N PRO A 190 4.50 16.34 10.69
CA PRO A 190 5.65 16.80 11.46
C PRO A 190 5.19 17.65 12.67
N PRO A 191 5.89 17.57 13.81
CA PRO A 191 5.48 18.29 15.02
C PRO A 191 5.27 19.79 14.77
N SER A 192 4.12 20.31 15.20
CA SER A 192 3.73 21.73 15.09
C SER A 192 3.62 22.27 13.66
N MET A 193 3.54 21.41 12.64
CA MET A 193 3.30 21.83 11.26
C MET A 193 1.80 21.83 10.93
N PRO A 194 1.31 22.80 10.15
CA PRO A 194 -0.05 22.76 9.63
C PRO A 194 -0.25 21.60 8.64
N VAL A 195 -1.51 21.22 8.49
CA VAL A 195 -1.98 20.24 7.49
C VAL A 195 -2.23 20.95 6.17
N TYR A 196 -2.05 20.26 5.05
CA TYR A 196 -2.40 20.77 3.72
C TYR A 196 -3.88 21.25 3.69
N PRO A 197 -4.19 22.41 3.09
CA PRO A 197 -3.34 23.22 2.21
C PRO A 197 -2.39 24.21 2.92
N ASP A 198 -2.54 24.41 4.22
CA ASP A 198 -1.79 25.44 4.97
C ASP A 198 -0.37 24.99 5.36
N GLY A 199 -0.03 23.72 5.13
CA GLY A 199 1.28 23.15 5.42
C GLY A 199 1.53 21.81 4.73
N ILE A 200 2.59 21.13 5.17
CA ILE A 200 3.05 19.87 4.56
C ILE A 200 2.48 18.61 5.24
N GLY A 201 1.67 18.77 6.30
CA GLY A 201 1.04 17.64 6.98
C GLY A 201 -0.05 17.01 6.11
N LEU A 202 -0.17 15.68 6.18
CA LEU A 202 -1.20 14.94 5.44
C LEU A 202 -2.62 15.28 5.97
N PRO A 203 -3.62 15.55 5.10
CA PRO A 203 -5.02 15.65 5.49
C PRO A 203 -5.57 14.35 6.08
N GLY A 204 -6.52 14.46 7.01
CA GLY A 204 -7.00 13.31 7.78
C GLY A 204 -7.93 12.37 7.05
N ASP A 205 -8.55 12.86 5.99
CA ASP A 205 -9.37 12.12 5.05
C ASP A 205 -8.57 11.57 3.85
N ALA A 206 -7.26 11.85 3.76
CA ALA A 206 -6.43 11.39 2.65
C ALA A 206 -5.88 9.97 2.88
N PRO A 207 -6.38 8.93 2.18
CA PRO A 207 -5.77 7.61 2.24
C PRO A 207 -4.43 7.60 1.50
N CYS A 208 -3.45 6.87 2.03
CA CYS A 208 -2.20 6.61 1.31
C CYS A 208 -2.38 5.42 0.37
N LEU A 209 -2.64 5.71 -0.91
CA LEU A 209 -2.75 4.69 -1.95
C LEU A 209 -1.41 4.01 -2.24
N GLY A 210 -1.48 2.77 -2.72
CA GLY A 210 -0.29 2.02 -3.12
C GLY A 210 -0.62 0.56 -3.42
N HIS A 211 0.10 0.00 -4.38
CA HIS A 211 -0.07 -1.38 -4.82
C HIS A 211 0.48 -2.39 -3.79
N VAL A 212 -0.09 -3.60 -3.78
CA VAL A 212 0.40 -4.77 -3.04
C VAL A 212 0.77 -5.88 -4.03
N CYS A 213 2.06 -6.02 -4.32
CA CYS A 213 2.57 -7.12 -5.14
C CYS A 213 3.03 -8.27 -4.26
N MET A 214 2.42 -9.46 -4.43
CA MET A 214 2.82 -10.65 -3.68
C MET A 214 4.03 -11.38 -4.27
N SER A 215 4.48 -11.01 -5.47
CA SER A 215 5.70 -11.55 -6.08
C SER A 215 6.95 -11.28 -5.24
N SER A 216 7.73 -12.33 -4.98
CA SER A 216 8.98 -12.28 -4.19
C SER A 216 10.20 -11.86 -5.02
N VAL A 217 10.08 -11.81 -6.36
CA VAL A 217 11.20 -11.64 -7.30
C VAL A 217 11.32 -10.22 -7.89
N GLY A 218 10.68 -9.22 -7.28
CA GLY A 218 10.91 -7.81 -7.63
C GLY A 218 9.83 -7.14 -8.49
N GLY A 219 8.61 -7.69 -8.50
CA GLY A 219 7.48 -7.10 -9.24
C GLY A 219 7.46 -7.48 -10.72
N GLY A 220 6.68 -6.75 -11.52
CA GLY A 220 6.43 -7.05 -12.94
C GLY A 220 4.94 -7.28 -13.21
N ASN A 221 4.57 -7.51 -14.48
CA ASN A 221 3.21 -7.89 -14.83
C ASN A 221 2.93 -9.28 -14.26
N PRO A 222 1.90 -9.45 -13.40
CA PRO A 222 1.59 -10.73 -12.83
C PRO A 222 1.27 -11.84 -13.85
N GLY A 223 0.70 -11.47 -14.99
CA GLY A 223 0.36 -12.43 -16.04
C GLY A 223 1.54 -12.83 -16.94
N THR A 224 2.71 -12.18 -16.86
CA THR A 224 3.88 -12.57 -17.65
C THR A 224 5.13 -12.68 -16.77
N PRO A 225 5.15 -13.60 -15.79
CA PRO A 225 6.28 -13.71 -14.86
C PRO A 225 7.57 -13.99 -15.63
N HIS A 226 8.62 -13.23 -15.31
CA HIS A 226 9.96 -13.33 -15.93
C HIS A 226 10.05 -13.04 -17.44
N LEU A 227 8.96 -12.59 -18.07
CA LEU A 227 8.89 -12.28 -19.50
C LEU A 227 8.44 -10.83 -19.73
N PRO A 228 8.87 -10.19 -20.82
CA PRO A 228 8.37 -8.87 -21.19
C PRO A 228 6.90 -8.96 -21.61
N SER A 229 6.04 -8.09 -21.09
CA SER A 229 4.61 -8.07 -21.42
C SER A 229 4.36 -7.38 -22.76
N SER A 230 4.86 -7.99 -23.83
CA SER A 230 4.65 -7.53 -25.21
C SER A 230 3.46 -8.24 -25.84
N VAL A 231 2.92 -7.68 -26.94
CA VAL A 231 1.78 -8.24 -27.69
C VAL A 231 1.98 -9.69 -28.19
N HIS A 232 3.23 -10.18 -28.21
CA HIS A 232 3.57 -11.52 -28.67
C HIS A 232 3.80 -12.54 -27.54
N ILE A 233 3.72 -12.11 -26.28
CA ILE A 233 3.90 -12.99 -25.13
C ILE A 233 2.54 -13.41 -24.59
N TYR A 234 2.41 -14.71 -24.31
CA TYR A 234 1.22 -15.25 -23.67
C TYR A 234 1.11 -14.73 -22.24
N GLU A 235 -0.07 -14.22 -21.88
CA GLU A 235 -0.41 -13.80 -20.52
C GLU A 235 -1.18 -14.93 -19.84
N GLU A 236 -0.82 -15.25 -18.60
CA GLU A 236 -1.54 -16.24 -17.81
C GLU A 236 -2.99 -15.78 -17.57
N ASP A 237 -3.95 -16.59 -18.03
CA ASP A 237 -5.38 -16.28 -17.93
C ASP A 237 -5.91 -16.32 -16.48
N VAL A 238 -5.13 -16.91 -15.55
CA VAL A 238 -5.46 -17.02 -14.14
C VAL A 238 -4.32 -16.45 -13.31
N LEU A 239 -4.60 -15.36 -12.61
CA LEU A 239 -3.66 -14.79 -11.66
C LEU A 239 -3.55 -15.69 -10.42
N THR A 240 -2.37 -16.25 -10.20
CA THR A 240 -2.13 -17.16 -9.08
C THR A 240 -2.12 -16.38 -7.75
N PRO A 241 -2.97 -16.76 -6.75
CA PRO A 241 -2.88 -16.24 -5.39
C PRO A 241 -1.45 -16.41 -4.83
N ASP A 242 -1.00 -15.47 -4.00
CA ASP A 242 0.34 -15.44 -3.39
C ASP A 242 1.52 -15.15 -4.34
N LEU A 243 1.29 -15.11 -5.66
CA LEU A 243 2.25 -14.61 -6.66
C LEU A 243 1.82 -13.25 -7.22
N ALA A 244 0.54 -13.15 -7.58
CA ALA A 244 -0.06 -11.99 -8.23
C ALA A 244 -1.02 -11.24 -7.29
N LEU A 245 -1.96 -11.99 -6.73
CA LEU A 245 -3.08 -11.46 -5.94
C LEU A 245 -2.81 -11.57 -4.45
N THR A 246 -3.33 -10.61 -3.69
CA THR A 246 -3.39 -10.73 -2.23
C THR A 246 -4.43 -11.78 -1.85
N PRO A 247 -4.11 -12.76 -0.99
CA PRO A 247 -5.08 -13.76 -0.54
C PRO A 247 -6.09 -13.21 0.48
N ILE A 248 -5.96 -11.93 0.85
CA ILE A 248 -6.85 -11.20 1.76
C ILE A 248 -7.17 -9.84 1.15
N LEU A 249 -8.30 -9.26 1.54
CA LEU A 249 -8.66 -7.89 1.12
C LEU A 249 -7.73 -6.88 1.80
N VAL A 250 -7.29 -5.86 1.06
CA VAL A 250 -6.45 -4.79 1.62
C VAL A 250 -7.04 -3.43 1.23
N GLN A 251 -7.43 -2.63 2.21
CA GLN A 251 -8.07 -1.33 1.98
C GLN A 251 -7.38 -0.23 2.79
N PRO A 252 -6.77 0.78 2.12
CA PRO A 252 -6.27 1.96 2.81
C PRO A 252 -7.42 2.92 3.18
N ILE A 253 -7.27 3.60 4.32
CA ILE A 253 -8.14 4.67 4.82
C ILE A 253 -7.30 5.84 5.34
N GLY A 254 -7.91 7.01 5.54
CA GLY A 254 -7.31 8.16 6.21
C GLY A 254 -7.25 8.00 7.73
N TYR A 255 -6.45 8.83 8.40
CA TYR A 255 -6.28 8.73 9.85
C TYR A 255 -7.49 9.20 10.65
N THR A 256 -8.31 10.10 10.12
CA THR A 256 -9.57 10.52 10.77
C THR A 256 -10.54 9.34 10.88
N GLN A 257 -10.66 8.55 9.82
CA GLN A 257 -11.48 7.32 9.82
C GLN A 257 -10.88 6.27 10.77
N ALA A 258 -9.55 6.13 10.77
CA ALA A 258 -8.86 5.22 11.67
C ALA A 258 -9.11 5.57 13.15
N VAL A 259 -9.13 6.86 13.54
CA VAL A 259 -9.50 7.26 14.92
C VAL A 259 -10.88 6.73 15.31
N GLY A 260 -11.87 6.85 14.42
CA GLY A 260 -13.21 6.28 14.62
C GLY A 260 -13.17 4.76 14.86
N ILE A 261 -12.47 4.01 14.00
CA ILE A 261 -12.34 2.55 14.11
C ILE A 261 -11.60 2.15 15.40
N LEU A 262 -10.45 2.77 15.67
CA LEU A 262 -9.59 2.40 16.81
C LEU A 262 -10.24 2.73 18.16
N SER A 263 -11.12 3.74 18.22
CA SER A 263 -11.83 4.12 19.46
C SER A 263 -12.81 3.06 19.98
N HIS A 264 -13.24 2.13 19.12
CA HIS A 264 -14.14 1.02 19.48
C HIS A 264 -13.38 -0.31 19.72
N LEU A 265 -12.04 -0.28 19.75
CA LEU A 265 -11.26 -1.46 20.13
C LEU A 265 -11.42 -1.74 21.63
N SER A 266 -11.74 -3.00 21.94
CA SER A 266 -11.78 -3.53 23.30
C SER A 266 -10.50 -4.32 23.59
N GLY A 267 -10.52 -5.18 24.63
CA GLY A 267 -9.39 -6.07 24.95
C GLY A 267 -8.23 -5.38 25.67
N PRO A 268 -7.02 -5.98 25.67
CA PRO A 268 -5.87 -5.47 26.41
C PRO A 268 -5.44 -4.07 25.95
N ARG A 269 -4.84 -3.31 26.87
CA ARG A 269 -4.17 -2.05 26.52
C ARG A 269 -3.00 -2.33 25.57
N ILE A 270 -2.68 -1.35 24.73
CA ILE A 270 -1.46 -1.41 23.90
C ILE A 270 -0.21 -1.68 24.76
N PRO A 271 0.74 -2.49 24.28
CA PRO A 271 1.98 -2.73 25.00
C PRO A 271 2.90 -1.51 24.94
N ASP A 272 3.72 -1.30 25.98
CA ASP A 272 4.68 -0.17 26.09
C ASP A 272 5.71 -0.10 24.94
N THR A 273 5.92 -1.22 24.26
CA THR A 273 6.81 -1.33 23.08
C THR A 273 6.21 -0.63 21.86
N TRP A 274 4.89 -0.52 21.78
CA TRP A 274 4.17 0.13 20.68
C TRP A 274 3.99 1.63 21.00
N LYS A 275 5.04 2.40 20.71
CA LYS A 275 5.04 3.83 20.98
C LYS A 275 4.35 4.63 19.87
N ARG A 276 3.83 5.80 20.27
CA ARG A 276 3.29 6.83 19.38
C ARG A 276 2.25 6.26 18.40
N CYS A 277 1.23 5.58 18.92
CA CYS A 277 0.11 5.11 18.12
C CYS A 277 -1.20 5.70 18.62
N MET A 278 -2.18 5.78 17.72
CA MET A 278 -3.51 6.33 18.04
C MET A 278 -4.41 5.34 18.80
N ALA A 279 -4.13 4.04 18.73
CA ALA A 279 -4.93 3.01 19.40
C ALA A 279 -4.60 2.94 20.91
N GLU A 280 -5.61 2.84 21.77
CA GLU A 280 -5.39 2.61 23.22
C GLU A 280 -5.42 1.13 23.59
N ARG A 281 -6.09 0.31 22.77
CA ARG A 281 -6.29 -1.12 22.96
C ARG A 281 -6.02 -1.88 21.67
N ILE A 282 -5.79 -3.18 21.78
CA ILE A 282 -5.42 -4.02 20.64
C ILE A 282 -6.58 -4.85 20.07
N GLY A 283 -7.77 -4.74 20.64
CA GLY A 283 -8.93 -5.53 20.25
C GLY A 283 -8.94 -6.92 20.92
N PRO A 284 -9.80 -7.83 20.44
CA PRO A 284 -10.77 -7.62 19.36
C PRO A 284 -11.86 -6.59 19.73
N SER A 285 -12.49 -5.98 18.73
CA SER A 285 -13.71 -5.19 18.92
C SER A 285 -14.86 -6.07 19.42
N THR A 286 -15.76 -5.49 20.23
CA THR A 286 -16.85 -6.23 20.90
C THR A 286 -18.25 -5.76 20.55
N ASP A 287 -18.37 -4.59 19.91
CA ASP A 287 -19.61 -3.81 19.80
C ASP A 287 -20.15 -3.76 18.37
#